data_AF-A0A3D0Z987-F1
#
_entry.id   AF-A0A3D0Z987-F1
#
_cell.length_a   1.000
_cell.length_b   1.000
_cell.length_c   1.000
_cell.angle_alpha   90.00
_cell.angle_beta   90.00
_cell.angle_gamma   90.00
#
_symmetry.space_group_name_H-M   'P 1'
#
loop_
_entity.id
_entity.type
_entity.pdbx_description
1 polymer ?
#
loop_
_entity_poly.entity_id
_entity_poly.type
_entity_poly.pdbx_seq_one_letter_code
_entity_poly.pdbx_strand_id
1 'polypeptide(L)'
;KKMKHPKPSPVVRPMGTFSINPDNQGGGLIGTAIQVGIPVFGKNSGENRAVDNAEESAAFDSASSAENTEAAKDTREKFRLMLREGKLEDRTVELIVSQNPQMPSIEMMGTSMEDLEASLSGIAGLFGGGKKKKVVTVARAREILQAEEAEKLVDRDRVSEIARERVEETGIIFIDEIDKIAVKGDRGGGGHDVSREGVQRDILPIVEGATVNTKWGQVNTDHILFIAAGAFNISKPSDLIPELQGRFPLRVELDSLGKDDFLRILTEPKNALTRQYTELLATEGVEIEFSSGAIERLAVLAAEVNSHLENIGARRLHTIMETLLEELSFEAPDIAPAKIPITVEYVNEKLADIAQDQDLGRYIL
;
A
#
# COMPACT_ATOMS: atom_id res chain seq x y z
N LYS A 1 -42.50 43.65 -15.82
CA LYS A 1 -41.73 43.89 -14.57
C LYS A 1 -41.52 42.53 -13.91
N LYS A 2 -40.35 41.89 -13.82
CA LYS A 2 -38.94 42.26 -13.98
C LYS A 2 -38.21 41.08 -14.66
N MET A 3 -37.32 41.35 -15.62
CA MET A 3 -36.36 40.37 -16.15
C MET A 3 -35.35 40.01 -15.05
N LYS A 4 -35.06 38.72 -14.87
CA LYS A 4 -33.94 38.23 -14.05
C LYS A 4 -32.72 38.07 -14.96
N HIS A 5 -31.68 38.86 -14.72
CA HIS A 5 -30.38 38.71 -15.36
C HIS A 5 -29.65 37.44 -14.88
N PRO A 6 -28.83 36.79 -15.71
CA PRO A 6 -28.02 35.65 -15.30
C PRO A 6 -26.89 36.10 -14.34
N LYS A 7 -26.59 35.27 -13.34
CA LYS A 7 -25.47 35.48 -12.41
C LYS A 7 -24.13 35.39 -13.17
N PRO A 8 -23.11 36.23 -12.83
CA PRO A 8 -21.82 36.18 -13.48
C PRO A 8 -21.00 34.96 -13.02
N SER A 9 -20.27 34.35 -13.95
CA SER A 9 -19.28 33.30 -13.69
C SER A 9 -18.11 33.85 -12.86
N PRO A 10 -17.42 33.01 -12.06
CA PRO A 10 -16.32 33.47 -11.21
C PRO A 10 -15.14 33.96 -12.06
N VAL A 11 -14.69 35.17 -11.75
CA VAL A 11 -13.50 35.80 -12.35
C VAL A 11 -12.26 35.24 -11.66
N VAL A 12 -11.46 34.46 -12.39
CA VAL A 12 -10.11 34.08 -11.95
C VAL A 12 -9.24 35.34 -12.00
N ARG A 13 -8.79 35.82 -10.84
CA ARG A 13 -7.80 36.89 -10.75
C ARG A 13 -6.41 36.30 -11.05
N PRO A 14 -5.59 36.93 -11.91
CA PRO A 14 -4.18 36.56 -11.99
C PRO A 14 -3.52 36.90 -10.65
N MET A 15 -2.90 35.90 -10.02
CA MET A 15 -1.98 36.09 -8.91
C MET A 15 -0.85 37.02 -9.35
N GLY A 16 -0.53 37.98 -8.48
CA GLY A 16 0.43 39.05 -8.76
C GLY A 16 1.77 38.53 -9.27
N THR A 17 2.36 39.33 -10.16
CA THR A 17 3.77 39.23 -10.55
C THR A 17 4.66 39.42 -9.33
N PHE A 18 5.23 38.33 -8.80
CA PHE A 18 6.37 38.40 -7.90
C PHE A 18 7.63 38.62 -8.73
N SER A 19 8.20 39.82 -8.60
CA SER A 19 9.52 40.14 -9.10
C SER A 19 10.55 39.54 -8.14
N ILE A 20 11.28 38.52 -8.57
CA ILE A 20 12.45 38.03 -7.83
C ILE A 20 13.63 38.93 -8.20
N ASN A 21 13.98 39.78 -7.26
CA ASN A 21 15.19 40.60 -7.26
C ASN A 21 16.42 39.66 -7.24
N PRO A 22 17.36 39.72 -8.19
CA PRO A 22 18.47 38.76 -8.27
C PRO A 22 19.64 39.08 -7.31
N ASP A 23 19.57 40.15 -6.51
CA ASP A 23 20.62 40.53 -5.58
C ASP A 23 20.13 40.46 -4.13
N ASN A 24 20.24 39.28 -3.52
CA ASN A 24 20.53 39.23 -2.09
C ASN A 24 21.31 37.96 -1.73
N GLN A 25 22.57 38.16 -1.38
CA GLN A 25 23.50 37.16 -0.89
C GLN A 25 23.08 36.72 0.51
N GLY A 26 23.03 35.41 0.77
CA GLY A 26 22.97 34.86 2.11
C GLY A 26 22.09 33.61 2.24
N GLY A 27 22.72 32.44 2.30
CA GLY A 27 22.05 31.17 2.62
C GLY A 27 22.72 30.00 1.91
N GLY A 28 23.71 29.39 2.56
CA GLY A 28 24.54 28.33 1.99
C GLY A 28 23.75 27.06 1.64
N LEU A 29 23.77 26.71 0.37
CA LEU A 29 23.46 25.37 -0.13
C LEU A 29 24.79 24.63 -0.30
N ILE A 30 25.06 23.65 0.56
CA ILE A 30 26.18 22.72 0.41
C ILE A 30 25.83 21.79 -0.76
N GLY A 31 26.20 22.19 -1.97
CA GLY A 31 26.19 21.33 -3.14
C GLY A 31 27.36 20.36 -3.08
N THR A 32 27.09 19.07 -2.87
CA THR A 32 28.11 18.02 -3.05
C THR A 32 28.47 17.92 -4.53
N ALA A 33 29.66 18.39 -4.89
CA ALA A 33 30.25 18.25 -6.21
C ALA A 33 30.62 16.77 -6.47
N ILE A 34 30.09 16.21 -7.56
CA ILE A 34 30.55 14.92 -8.08
C ILE A 34 31.83 15.18 -8.86
N GLN A 35 32.97 14.74 -8.31
CA GLN A 35 34.27 14.88 -8.95
C GLN A 35 34.53 13.64 -9.82
N VAL A 36 34.32 13.78 -11.13
CA VAL A 36 34.69 12.75 -12.11
C VAL A 36 36.15 12.96 -12.47
N GLY A 37 37.03 12.09 -11.95
CA GLY A 37 38.45 12.10 -12.29
C GLY A 37 38.68 11.67 -13.75
N ILE A 38 39.40 12.49 -14.51
CA ILE A 38 39.94 12.12 -15.83
C ILE A 38 41.40 11.68 -15.59
N PRO A 39 41.83 10.47 -15.99
CA PRO A 39 43.22 10.07 -15.86
C PRO A 39 44.05 10.73 -16.97
N VAL A 40 45.11 11.46 -16.59
CA VAL A 40 46.12 11.99 -17.50
C VAL A 40 47.32 11.04 -17.53
N PHE A 41 47.67 10.52 -18.71
CA PHE A 41 48.85 9.67 -18.89
C PHE A 41 50.14 10.52 -18.88
N GLY A 42 51.00 10.30 -17.89
CA GLY A 42 52.34 10.89 -17.81
C GLY A 42 53.39 10.04 -18.54
N LYS A 43 54.26 10.68 -19.33
CA LYS A 43 55.51 10.09 -19.85
C LYS A 43 56.60 10.16 -18.77
N ASN A 44 57.24 9.02 -18.52
CA ASN A 44 58.42 8.89 -17.66
C ASN A 44 59.67 9.55 -18.25
N SER A 45 60.42 10.26 -17.41
CA SER A 45 61.89 10.30 -17.39
C SER A 45 62.32 10.72 -15.99
N GLY A 46 63.16 9.90 -15.35
CA GLY A 46 63.50 10.04 -13.93
C GLY A 46 64.72 10.90 -13.63
N GLU A 47 64.91 11.21 -12.34
CA GLU A 47 66.18 11.08 -11.60
C GLU A 47 65.96 11.40 -10.11
N ASN A 48 66.82 10.79 -9.28
CA ASN A 48 66.80 10.77 -7.81
C ASN A 48 66.92 12.14 -7.12
N ARG A 49 66.22 12.33 -5.99
CA ARG A 49 66.83 12.64 -4.67
C ARG A 49 65.77 12.73 -3.56
N ALA A 50 66.08 12.13 -2.42
CA ALA A 50 65.42 12.34 -1.15
C ALA A 50 65.99 13.59 -0.45
N VAL A 51 65.14 14.34 0.25
CA VAL A 51 65.26 14.88 1.64
C VAL A 51 64.28 16.05 1.79
N ASP A 52 63.45 15.94 2.83
CA ASP A 52 62.76 16.98 3.63
C ASP A 52 62.64 18.40 3.07
N ASN A 53 61.40 18.89 2.95
CA ASN A 53 60.93 20.02 3.75
C ASN A 53 59.41 20.19 3.60
N ALA A 54 58.73 20.14 4.74
CA ALA A 54 57.43 20.77 4.92
C ALA A 54 57.59 22.29 4.70
N GLU A 55 56.52 22.93 4.19
CA GLU A 55 56.41 24.35 3.79
C GLU A 55 56.45 24.64 2.28
N GLU A 56 55.53 24.05 1.51
CA GLU A 56 55.14 24.65 0.21
C GLU A 56 53.70 24.30 -0.22
N SER A 57 52.76 24.25 0.74
CA SER A 57 51.35 23.89 0.49
C SER A 57 50.38 25.08 0.53
N ALA A 58 50.84 26.30 0.27
CA ALA A 58 50.00 27.50 0.36
C ALA A 58 50.28 28.51 -0.76
N ALA A 59 50.28 28.08 -2.03
CA ALA A 59 50.37 29.00 -3.16
C ALA A 59 49.84 28.46 -4.50
N PHE A 60 48.86 27.54 -4.49
CA PHE A 60 48.23 27.07 -5.73
C PHE A 60 46.70 27.13 -5.71
N ASP A 61 46.14 28.00 -4.85
CA ASP A 61 44.71 28.24 -4.75
C ASP A 61 44.46 29.75 -4.89
N SER A 62 44.07 30.19 -6.09
CA SER A 62 43.34 31.46 -6.37
C SER A 62 43.37 31.94 -7.83
N ALA A 63 43.89 31.17 -8.79
CA ALA A 63 43.92 31.62 -10.19
C ALA A 63 43.52 30.52 -11.20
N SER A 64 42.23 30.15 -11.26
CA SER A 64 41.64 29.57 -12.49
C SER A 64 40.11 29.56 -12.56
N SER A 65 39.38 30.10 -11.57
CA SER A 65 37.93 29.92 -11.46
C SER A 65 37.08 31.05 -12.07
N ALA A 66 37.39 31.53 -13.28
CA ALA A 66 36.53 32.55 -13.93
C ALA A 66 36.37 32.45 -15.46
N GLU A 67 37.21 31.73 -16.22
CA GLU A 67 37.20 31.83 -17.70
C GLU A 67 36.57 30.65 -18.46
N ASN A 68 35.89 29.69 -17.81
CA ASN A 68 35.41 28.48 -18.49
C ASN A 68 33.92 28.14 -18.33
N THR A 69 33.06 29.16 -18.21
CA THR A 69 31.62 28.99 -17.92
C THR A 69 30.77 28.55 -19.11
N GLU A 70 31.17 28.81 -20.36
CA GLU A 70 30.42 28.41 -21.56
C GLU A 70 30.72 26.97 -22.02
N ALA A 71 32.00 26.60 -22.12
CA ALA A 71 32.41 25.25 -22.50
C ALA A 71 32.00 24.18 -21.46
N ALA A 72 32.00 24.53 -20.17
CA ALA A 72 31.53 23.66 -19.11
C ALA A 72 30.00 23.43 -19.17
N LYS A 73 29.22 24.44 -19.59
CA LYS A 73 27.76 24.31 -19.79
C LYS A 73 27.45 23.41 -20.98
N ASP A 74 28.13 23.58 -22.10
CA ASP A 74 27.96 22.75 -23.31
C ASP A 74 28.31 21.27 -23.06
N THR A 75 29.38 21.02 -22.29
CA THR A 75 29.77 19.66 -21.91
C THR A 75 28.72 19.01 -20.99
N ARG A 76 28.20 19.74 -20.00
CA ARG A 76 27.15 19.25 -19.09
C ARG A 76 25.84 18.93 -19.82
N GLU A 77 25.45 19.76 -20.78
CA GLU A 77 24.28 19.55 -21.66
C GLU A 77 24.39 18.23 -22.45
N LYS A 78 25.57 17.96 -23.05
CA LYS A 78 25.84 16.73 -23.80
C LYS A 78 25.77 15.48 -22.92
N PHE A 79 26.38 15.49 -21.73
CA PHE A 79 26.29 14.37 -20.79
C PHE A 79 24.86 14.16 -20.28
N ARG A 80 24.08 15.23 -20.06
CA ARG A 80 22.66 15.13 -19.70
C ARG A 80 21.84 14.44 -20.79
N LEU A 81 22.08 14.78 -22.06
CA LEU A 81 21.45 14.11 -23.20
C LEU A 81 21.82 12.62 -23.26
N MET A 82 23.11 12.30 -23.18
CA MET A 82 23.58 10.90 -23.19
C MET A 82 23.03 10.07 -22.02
N LEU A 83 22.87 10.68 -20.84
CA LEU A 83 22.27 10.02 -19.68
C LEU A 83 20.77 9.79 -19.85
N ARG A 84 20.04 10.75 -20.44
CA ARG A 84 18.60 10.62 -20.74
C ARG A 84 18.34 9.59 -21.84
N GLU A 85 19.25 9.47 -22.80
CA GLU A 85 19.19 8.50 -23.90
C GLU A 85 19.68 7.09 -23.48
N GLY A 86 20.08 6.87 -22.22
CA GLY A 86 20.50 5.57 -21.72
C GLY A 86 21.87 5.09 -22.27
N LYS A 87 22.68 5.99 -22.84
CA LYS A 87 23.97 5.61 -23.46
C LYS A 87 25.11 5.39 -22.46
N LEU A 88 24.85 5.60 -21.17
CA LEU A 88 25.86 5.59 -20.11
C LEU A 88 25.59 4.51 -19.04
N GLU A 89 24.53 3.70 -19.17
CA GLU A 89 24.06 2.77 -18.13
C GLU A 89 25.15 1.82 -17.62
N ASP A 90 25.95 1.27 -18.53
CA ASP A 90 26.99 0.28 -18.22
C ASP A 90 28.27 0.90 -17.62
N ARG A 91 28.41 2.24 -17.64
CA ARG A 91 29.58 2.89 -17.08
C ARG A 91 29.55 2.84 -15.56
N THR A 92 30.70 2.67 -14.93
CA THR A 92 30.84 2.68 -13.48
C THR A 92 31.07 4.08 -12.95
N VAL A 93 30.40 4.44 -11.87
CA VAL A 93 30.53 5.69 -11.14
C VAL A 93 30.72 5.41 -9.65
N GLU A 94 31.50 6.27 -8.99
CA GLU A 94 31.61 6.27 -7.53
C GLU A 94 30.48 7.09 -6.93
N LEU A 95 29.71 6.48 -6.04
CA LEU A 95 28.59 7.11 -5.36
C LEU A 95 28.82 7.09 -3.85
N ILE A 96 28.53 8.23 -3.21
CA ILE A 96 28.56 8.33 -1.76
C ILE A 96 27.15 8.03 -1.28
N VAL A 97 26.93 6.88 -0.67
CA VAL A 97 25.61 6.47 -0.17
C VAL A 97 25.58 6.66 1.34
N SER A 98 24.47 7.24 1.82
CA SER A 98 24.16 7.34 3.24
C SER A 98 23.75 5.96 3.74
N GLN A 99 24.50 5.36 4.67
CA GLN A 99 24.15 4.07 5.25
C GLN A 99 23.57 4.28 6.65
N ASN A 100 22.38 3.73 6.93
CA ASN A 100 21.94 3.53 8.30
C ASN A 100 22.87 2.50 8.95
N PRO A 101 23.47 2.77 10.12
CA PRO A 101 24.29 1.78 10.81
C PRO A 101 23.38 0.59 11.18
N GLN A 102 23.55 -0.56 10.54
CA GLN A 102 23.07 -1.82 11.11
C GLN A 102 23.95 -2.10 12.32
N MET A 103 23.41 -1.90 13.52
CA MET A 103 24.06 -2.38 14.73
C MET A 103 24.11 -3.92 14.68
N PRO A 104 25.23 -4.55 15.06
CA PRO A 104 25.28 -5.99 15.19
C PRO A 104 24.24 -6.43 16.24
N SER A 105 23.41 -7.41 15.88
CA SER A 105 22.37 -7.96 16.75
C SER A 105 23.00 -8.54 18.01
N ILE A 106 22.91 -7.81 19.12
CA ILE A 106 23.19 -8.35 20.45
C ILE A 106 21.90 -9.02 20.91
N GLU A 107 21.92 -10.35 20.93
CA GLU A 107 20.89 -11.17 21.58
C GLU A 107 20.89 -10.85 23.08
N MET A 108 19.98 -9.98 23.52
CA MET A 108 19.75 -9.72 24.94
C MET A 108 18.38 -10.29 25.34
N MET A 109 18.43 -11.29 26.21
CA MET A 109 17.27 -12.05 26.67
C MET A 109 16.48 -11.24 27.71
N GLY A 110 15.19 -10.94 27.43
CA GLY A 110 14.21 -10.79 28.51
C GLY A 110 13.28 -9.57 28.56
N THR A 111 13.32 -8.61 27.64
CA THR A 111 12.31 -7.51 27.64
C THR A 111 11.92 -7.11 26.23
N SER A 112 10.64 -6.76 26.05
CA SER A 112 9.98 -6.42 24.78
C SER A 112 10.85 -5.56 23.86
N MET A 113 11.32 -6.20 22.78
CA MET A 113 12.44 -5.74 21.94
C MET A 113 12.02 -4.67 20.92
N GLU A 114 10.76 -4.64 20.51
CA GLU A 114 10.28 -3.83 19.38
C GLU A 114 10.32 -2.31 19.66
N ASP A 115 9.83 -1.87 20.83
CA ASP A 115 9.84 -0.44 21.18
C ASP A 115 11.24 0.08 21.50
N LEU A 116 12.11 -0.77 22.07
CA LEU A 116 13.48 -0.41 22.39
C LEU A 116 14.36 -0.35 21.12
N GLU A 117 14.16 -1.28 20.18
CA GLU A 117 14.84 -1.33 18.89
C GLU A 117 14.49 -0.11 18.03
N ALA A 118 13.20 0.26 17.97
CA ALA A 118 12.76 1.47 17.27
C ALA A 118 13.40 2.74 17.85
N SER A 119 13.47 2.84 19.19
CA SER A 119 14.06 3.98 19.89
C SER A 119 15.59 4.05 19.74
N LEU A 120 16.29 2.90 19.81
CA LEU A 120 17.73 2.80 19.61
C LEU A 120 18.15 3.03 18.16
N SER A 121 17.37 2.55 17.20
CA SER A 121 17.59 2.83 15.77
C SER A 121 17.40 4.31 15.45
N GLY A 122 16.44 4.99 16.10
CA GLY A 122 16.27 6.43 16.00
C GLY A 122 17.46 7.22 16.52
N ILE A 123 18.06 6.78 17.63
CA ILE A 123 19.27 7.38 18.22
C ILE A 123 20.52 7.10 17.36
N ALA A 124 20.64 5.91 16.78
CA ALA A 124 21.74 5.57 15.87
C ALA A 124 21.70 6.37 14.56
N GLY A 125 20.50 6.67 14.04
CA GLY A 125 20.31 7.61 12.94
C GLY A 125 20.75 9.05 13.27
N LEU A 126 20.63 9.46 14.54
CA LEU A 126 21.04 10.77 15.05
C LEU A 126 22.57 10.92 15.18
N PHE A 127 23.31 9.80 15.34
CA PHE A 127 24.78 9.79 15.45
C PHE A 127 25.52 9.82 14.10
N GLY A 128 24.82 10.14 13.02
CA GLY A 128 25.41 10.34 11.70
C GLY A 128 25.76 9.03 11.03
N GLY A 129 24.81 8.50 10.23
CA GLY A 129 25.07 7.41 9.30
C GLY A 129 26.33 7.72 8.46
N GLY A 130 27.34 6.87 8.57
CA GLY A 130 28.60 7.05 7.86
C GLY A 130 28.38 7.06 6.35
N LYS A 131 28.88 8.08 5.67
CA LYS A 131 28.90 8.15 4.20
C LYS A 131 29.92 7.15 3.67
N LYS A 132 29.48 6.11 2.96
CA LYS A 132 30.37 5.11 2.35
C LYS A 132 30.43 5.30 0.84
N LYS A 133 31.66 5.31 0.29
CA LYS A 133 31.89 5.30 -1.16
C LYS A 133 31.61 3.90 -1.70
N LYS A 134 30.76 3.82 -2.73
CA LYS A 134 30.42 2.58 -3.42
C LYS A 134 30.56 2.80 -4.92
N VAL A 135 31.32 1.94 -5.60
CA VAL A 135 31.41 1.94 -7.05
C VAL A 135 30.24 1.12 -7.59
N VAL A 136 29.41 1.72 -8.43
CA VAL A 136 28.23 1.08 -9.04
C VAL A 136 28.09 1.50 -10.50
N THR A 137 27.38 0.73 -11.31
CA THR A 137 26.98 1.13 -12.66
C THR A 137 26.04 2.35 -12.61
N VAL A 138 26.00 3.17 -13.66
CA VAL A 138 25.07 4.30 -13.79
C VAL A 138 23.61 3.87 -13.64
N ALA A 139 23.23 2.69 -14.14
CA ALA A 139 21.88 2.14 -13.98
C ALA A 139 21.51 2.01 -12.49
N ARG A 140 22.33 1.27 -11.72
CA ARG A 140 22.13 1.11 -10.29
C ARG A 140 22.30 2.41 -9.50
N ALA A 141 23.20 3.30 -9.92
CA ALA A 141 23.38 4.62 -9.32
C ALA A 141 22.10 5.45 -9.42
N ARG A 142 21.41 5.40 -10.58
CA ARG A 142 20.14 6.09 -10.80
C ARG A 142 19.07 5.60 -9.84
N GLU A 143 18.92 4.29 -9.65
CA GLU A 143 17.94 3.73 -8.71
C GLU A 143 18.22 4.19 -7.27
N ILE A 144 19.48 4.15 -6.83
CA ILE A 144 19.88 4.57 -5.48
C ILE A 144 19.60 6.06 -5.26
N LEU A 145 20.02 6.91 -6.20
CA LEU A 145 19.81 8.36 -6.10
C LEU A 145 18.33 8.72 -6.22
N GLN A 146 17.57 8.05 -7.06
CA GLN A 146 16.13 8.29 -7.15
C GLN A 146 15.43 7.97 -5.82
N ALA A 147 15.78 6.86 -5.17
CA ALA A 147 15.25 6.53 -3.86
C ALA A 147 15.62 7.59 -2.80
N GLU A 148 16.89 8.00 -2.76
CA GLU A 148 17.38 9.01 -1.79
C GLU A 148 16.74 10.39 -2.02
N GLU A 149 16.66 10.85 -3.27
CA GLU A 149 16.02 12.13 -3.60
C GLU A 149 14.50 12.08 -3.40
N ALA A 150 13.85 10.95 -3.71
CA ALA A 150 12.43 10.77 -3.42
C ALA A 150 12.15 10.88 -1.91
N GLU A 151 13.01 10.32 -1.06
CA GLU A 151 12.87 10.43 0.39
C GLU A 151 13.02 11.87 0.88
N LYS A 152 13.98 12.63 0.32
CA LYS A 152 14.16 14.07 0.64
C LYS A 152 12.98 14.93 0.20
N LEU A 153 12.26 14.52 -0.85
CA LEU A 153 11.08 15.23 -1.34
C LEU A 153 9.84 14.99 -0.47
N VAL A 154 9.86 14.00 0.43
CA VAL A 154 8.76 13.70 1.34
C VAL A 154 8.98 14.41 2.66
N ASP A 155 8.16 15.43 2.90
CA ASP A 155 8.01 16.04 4.22
C ASP A 155 7.17 15.11 5.11
N ARG A 156 7.83 14.41 6.03
CA ARG A 156 7.20 13.42 6.93
C ARG A 156 6.21 14.07 7.90
N ASP A 157 6.46 15.30 8.32
CA ASP A 157 5.56 16.02 9.23
C ASP A 157 4.27 16.35 8.48
N ARG A 158 4.39 16.86 7.26
CA ARG A 158 3.25 17.13 6.39
C ARG A 158 2.47 15.87 6.02
N VAL A 159 3.14 14.74 5.77
CA VAL A 159 2.45 13.45 5.53
C VAL A 159 1.64 13.04 6.75
N SER A 160 2.21 13.19 7.95
CA SER A 160 1.54 12.83 9.20
C SER A 160 0.32 13.71 9.46
N GLU A 161 0.43 15.01 9.18
CA GLU A 161 -0.69 15.97 9.24
C GLU A 161 -1.82 15.58 8.28
N ILE A 162 -1.51 15.37 7.00
CA ILE A 162 -2.51 14.98 5.98
C ILE A 162 -3.16 13.63 6.33
N ALA A 163 -2.38 12.67 6.84
CA ALA A 163 -2.92 11.38 7.24
C ALA A 163 -3.92 11.51 8.40
N ARG A 164 -3.60 12.34 9.40
CA ARG A 164 -4.50 12.62 10.52
C ARG A 164 -5.77 13.31 10.05
N GLU A 165 -5.65 14.39 9.27
CA GLU A 165 -6.79 15.11 8.70
C GLU A 165 -7.73 14.17 7.92
N ARG A 166 -7.17 13.26 7.11
CA ARG A 166 -7.98 12.28 6.36
C ARG A 166 -8.72 11.30 7.26
N VAL A 167 -8.08 10.82 8.33
CA VAL A 167 -8.73 9.91 9.30
C VAL A 167 -9.83 10.63 10.04
N GLU A 168 -9.58 11.86 10.50
CA GLU A 168 -10.55 12.66 11.26
C GLU A 168 -11.77 13.03 10.38
N GLU A 169 -11.56 13.50 9.15
CA GLU A 169 -12.64 14.04 8.29
C GLU A 169 -13.34 12.98 7.41
N THR A 170 -12.63 11.93 7.01
CA THR A 170 -13.14 10.94 6.04
C THR A 170 -12.95 9.49 6.46
N GLY A 171 -12.51 9.26 7.70
CA GLY A 171 -12.30 7.92 8.24
C GLY A 171 -13.60 7.11 8.27
N ILE A 172 -13.48 5.83 7.94
CA ILE A 172 -14.58 4.86 8.04
C ILE A 172 -14.08 3.69 8.89
N ILE A 173 -14.85 3.34 9.92
CA ILE A 173 -14.61 2.15 10.76
C ILE A 173 -15.78 1.18 10.54
N PHE A 174 -15.47 -0.04 10.09
CA PHE A 174 -16.42 -1.13 9.96
C PHE A 174 -16.26 -2.10 11.15
N ILE A 175 -17.30 -2.21 11.98
CA ILE A 175 -17.36 -3.12 13.13
C ILE A 175 -18.22 -4.32 12.71
N ASP A 176 -17.57 -5.42 12.36
CA ASP A 176 -18.27 -6.66 12.01
C ASP A 176 -18.71 -7.42 13.27
N GLU A 177 -19.70 -8.30 13.11
CA GLU A 177 -20.23 -9.18 14.16
C GLU A 177 -20.58 -8.49 15.49
N ILE A 178 -21.10 -7.25 15.44
CA ILE A 178 -21.50 -6.49 16.64
C ILE A 178 -22.63 -7.20 17.42
N ASP A 179 -23.36 -8.11 16.78
CA ASP A 179 -24.42 -8.90 17.39
C ASP A 179 -23.88 -9.92 18.42
N LYS A 180 -22.60 -10.32 18.33
CA LYS A 180 -21.95 -11.25 19.27
C LYS A 180 -21.77 -10.64 20.67
N ILE A 181 -21.55 -9.33 20.73
CA ILE A 181 -21.43 -8.58 21.99
C ILE A 181 -22.78 -8.10 22.52
N ALA A 182 -23.85 -8.18 21.72
CA ALA A 182 -25.22 -7.81 22.09
C ALA A 182 -26.00 -8.90 22.83
N VAL A 183 -25.46 -10.12 22.94
CA VAL A 183 -26.16 -11.24 23.58
C VAL A 183 -26.27 -10.99 25.09
N LYS A 184 -27.50 -10.83 25.59
CA LYS A 184 -27.78 -10.88 27.03
C LYS A 184 -27.67 -12.33 27.49
N GLY A 185 -26.77 -12.63 28.41
CA GLY A 185 -26.77 -13.94 29.02
C GLY A 185 -28.09 -14.21 29.71
N ASP A 186 -28.52 -15.46 29.60
CA ASP A 186 -29.69 -15.94 30.29
C ASP A 186 -29.50 -15.68 31.79
N ARG A 187 -30.56 -15.25 32.49
CA ARG A 187 -30.55 -14.67 33.86
C ARG A 187 -30.12 -15.64 34.98
N GLY A 188 -29.27 -16.64 34.71
CA GLY A 188 -28.88 -17.71 35.63
C GLY A 188 -27.37 -18.06 35.69
N GLY A 189 -26.47 -17.38 34.99
CA GLY A 189 -25.04 -17.75 34.95
C GLY A 189 -24.08 -16.57 35.06
N GLY A 190 -23.86 -16.06 36.28
CA GLY A 190 -22.94 -14.95 36.53
C GLY A 190 -21.48 -15.32 36.22
N GLY A 191 -20.92 -14.77 35.14
CA GLY A 191 -19.49 -14.85 34.85
C GLY A 191 -19.06 -14.35 33.48
N HIS A 192 -19.84 -14.62 32.42
CA HIS A 192 -19.43 -14.31 31.04
C HIS A 192 -20.02 -13.01 30.46
N ASP A 193 -21.13 -12.52 31.02
CA ASP A 193 -21.86 -11.37 30.47
C ASP A 193 -21.16 -10.03 30.70
N VAL A 194 -20.42 -9.90 31.82
CA VAL A 194 -19.68 -8.67 32.17
C VAL A 194 -18.63 -8.36 31.10
N SER A 195 -18.05 -9.38 30.47
CA SER A 195 -17.04 -9.19 29.42
C SER A 195 -17.61 -8.67 28.12
N ARG A 196 -18.85 -9.01 27.75
CA ARG A 196 -19.45 -8.61 26.47
C ARG A 196 -20.01 -7.19 26.52
N GLU A 197 -20.65 -6.84 27.63
CA GLU A 197 -21.07 -5.47 27.89
C GLU A 197 -19.86 -4.55 28.10
N GLY A 198 -18.78 -5.06 28.71
CA GLY A 198 -17.49 -4.36 28.82
C GLY A 198 -16.97 -3.89 27.46
N VAL A 199 -16.95 -4.76 26.45
CA VAL A 199 -16.52 -4.40 25.09
C VAL A 199 -17.39 -3.28 24.49
N GLN A 200 -18.71 -3.32 24.71
CA GLN A 200 -19.58 -2.22 24.25
C GLN A 200 -19.24 -0.89 24.94
N ARG A 201 -18.96 -0.93 26.24
CA ARG A 201 -18.57 0.26 27.03
C ARG A 201 -17.19 0.79 26.63
N ASP A 202 -16.27 -0.09 26.24
CA ASP A 202 -14.93 0.29 25.80
C ASP A 202 -14.92 0.90 24.40
N ILE A 203 -15.82 0.46 23.52
CA ILE A 203 -16.00 1.04 22.17
C ILE A 203 -16.71 2.40 22.24
N LEU A 204 -17.57 2.61 23.23
CA LEU A 204 -18.44 3.77 23.33
C LEU A 204 -17.66 5.11 23.21
N PRO A 205 -16.58 5.39 23.96
CA PRO A 205 -15.84 6.66 23.82
C PRO A 205 -15.38 6.95 22.39
N ILE A 206 -14.98 5.92 21.65
CA ILE A 206 -14.49 6.07 20.26
C ILE A 206 -15.64 6.47 19.34
N VAL A 207 -16.82 5.89 19.53
CA VAL A 207 -18.02 6.20 18.75
C VAL A 207 -18.66 7.53 19.17
N GLU A 208 -18.51 7.92 20.44
CA GLU A 208 -19.03 9.19 20.96
C GLU A 208 -18.19 10.40 20.59
N GLY A 209 -16.89 10.19 20.35
CA GLY A 209 -15.90 11.24 20.14
C GLY A 209 -14.81 11.20 21.20
N ALA A 210 -13.60 10.80 20.81
CA ALA A 210 -12.44 10.76 21.69
C ALA A 210 -11.17 11.18 20.95
N THR A 211 -10.20 11.69 21.71
CA THR A 211 -8.85 11.93 21.22
C THR A 211 -7.97 10.72 21.52
N VAL A 212 -7.53 10.02 20.48
CA VAL A 212 -6.70 8.81 20.57
C VAL A 212 -5.26 9.14 20.19
N ASN A 213 -4.30 8.77 21.04
CA ASN A 213 -2.88 8.93 20.74
C ASN A 213 -2.43 7.84 19.76
N THR A 214 -1.82 8.24 18.64
CA THR A 214 -1.22 7.33 17.66
C THR A 214 0.25 7.69 17.44
N LYS A 215 1.00 6.82 16.76
CA LYS A 215 2.38 7.11 16.35
C LYS A 215 2.52 8.32 15.40
N TRP A 216 1.41 8.80 14.83
CA TRP A 216 1.37 9.95 13.92
C TRP A 216 0.90 11.23 14.61
N GLY A 217 0.53 11.16 15.89
CA GLY A 217 -0.07 12.24 16.67
C GLY A 217 -1.46 11.88 17.19
N GLN A 218 -2.13 12.86 17.77
CA GLN A 218 -3.48 12.72 18.32
C GLN A 218 -4.54 12.70 17.22
N VAL A 219 -5.46 11.75 17.24
CA VAL A 219 -6.56 11.65 16.27
C VAL A 219 -7.88 11.83 16.99
N ASN A 220 -8.71 12.76 16.52
CA ASN A 220 -10.09 12.91 16.97
C ASN A 220 -11.06 12.00 16.19
N THR A 221 -11.94 11.29 16.89
CA THR A 221 -12.90 10.37 16.28
C THR A 221 -14.29 10.97 16.04
N ASP A 222 -14.51 12.25 16.38
CA ASP A 222 -15.81 12.94 16.30
C ASP A 222 -16.52 12.84 14.93
N HIS A 223 -15.76 12.79 13.82
CA HIS A 223 -16.28 12.81 12.45
C HIS A 223 -16.04 11.50 11.67
N ILE A 224 -15.55 10.47 12.36
CA ILE A 224 -15.38 9.15 11.76
C ILE A 224 -16.74 8.48 11.54
N LEU A 225 -16.96 7.94 10.33
CA LEU A 225 -18.15 7.16 10.01
C LEU A 225 -18.02 5.74 10.57
N PHE A 226 -18.91 5.35 11.46
CA PHE A 226 -19.01 3.99 11.96
C PHE A 226 -20.10 3.21 11.21
N ILE A 227 -19.74 2.04 10.71
CA ILE A 227 -20.66 1.06 10.13
C ILE A 227 -20.56 -0.20 10.98
N ALA A 228 -21.63 -0.59 11.63
CA ALA A 228 -21.67 -1.83 12.39
C ALA A 228 -22.55 -2.85 11.67
N ALA A 229 -22.05 -4.08 11.56
CA ALA A 229 -22.75 -5.20 10.93
C ALA A 229 -22.89 -6.36 11.91
N GLY A 230 -23.93 -7.16 11.72
CA GLY A 230 -24.19 -8.35 12.52
C GLY A 230 -25.38 -9.10 11.93
N ALA A 231 -25.41 -10.42 12.11
CA ALA A 231 -26.52 -11.24 11.62
C ALA A 231 -27.77 -11.11 12.49
N PHE A 232 -27.60 -10.85 13.80
CA PHE A 232 -28.69 -10.67 14.76
C PHE A 232 -29.68 -11.86 14.79
N ASN A 233 -29.15 -13.07 14.60
CA ASN A 233 -29.93 -14.32 14.65
C ASN A 233 -30.33 -14.71 16.09
N ILE A 234 -29.46 -14.40 17.07
CA ILE A 234 -29.61 -14.79 18.48
C ILE A 234 -29.88 -13.57 19.38
N SER A 235 -29.41 -12.39 18.97
CA SER A 235 -29.59 -11.12 19.67
C SER A 235 -30.34 -10.15 18.77
N LYS A 236 -30.93 -9.11 19.35
CA LYS A 236 -31.55 -8.02 18.58
C LYS A 236 -30.74 -6.73 18.76
N PRO A 237 -30.82 -5.77 17.83
CA PRO A 237 -30.21 -4.45 18.03
C PRO A 237 -30.65 -3.75 19.32
N SER A 238 -31.85 -4.05 19.82
CA SER A 238 -32.37 -3.56 21.11
C SER A 238 -31.65 -4.14 22.34
N ASP A 239 -30.81 -5.16 22.17
CA ASP A 239 -30.04 -5.79 23.24
C ASP A 239 -28.67 -5.13 23.46
N LEU A 240 -28.23 -4.27 22.55
CA LEU A 240 -27.09 -3.37 22.77
C LEU A 240 -27.40 -2.37 23.90
N ILE A 241 -26.37 -1.81 24.55
CA ILE A 241 -26.55 -0.78 25.57
C ILE A 241 -27.25 0.46 24.97
N PRO A 242 -28.13 1.15 25.72
CA PRO A 242 -28.89 2.30 25.22
C PRO A 242 -28.02 3.40 24.59
N GLU A 243 -26.84 3.65 25.17
CA GLU A 243 -25.87 4.65 24.71
C GLU A 243 -25.38 4.33 23.29
N LEU A 244 -25.03 3.07 23.03
CA LEU A 244 -24.55 2.61 21.73
C LEU A 244 -25.66 2.61 20.70
N GLN A 245 -26.89 2.23 21.08
CA GLN A 245 -28.06 2.32 20.19
C GLN A 245 -28.30 3.75 19.70
N GLY A 246 -28.09 4.75 20.57
CA GLY A 246 -28.23 6.16 20.22
C GLY A 246 -27.22 6.64 19.17
N ARG A 247 -26.07 5.97 19.06
CA ARG A 247 -25.00 6.30 18.09
C ARG A 247 -25.13 5.59 16.74
N PHE A 248 -26.02 4.59 16.63
CA PHE A 248 -26.38 3.95 15.37
C PHE A 248 -27.85 4.25 14.99
N PRO A 249 -28.18 5.51 14.62
CA PRO A 249 -29.55 5.90 14.32
C PRO A 249 -30.05 5.36 12.97
N LEU A 250 -29.15 5.16 12.01
CA LEU A 250 -29.47 4.61 10.70
C LEU A 250 -29.43 3.08 10.78
N ARG A 251 -30.55 2.45 10.43
CA ARG A 251 -30.68 0.99 10.42
C ARG A 251 -31.12 0.56 9.04
N VAL A 252 -30.43 -0.43 8.51
CA VAL A 252 -30.73 -1.06 7.22
C VAL A 252 -30.65 -2.57 7.40
N GLU A 253 -31.57 -3.27 6.75
CA GLU A 253 -31.57 -4.73 6.67
C GLU A 253 -31.17 -5.10 5.24
N LEU A 254 -30.31 -6.12 5.09
CA LEU A 254 -29.87 -6.61 3.80
C LEU A 254 -30.60 -7.92 3.50
N ASP A 255 -31.10 -8.03 2.27
CA ASP A 255 -31.79 -9.23 1.81
C ASP A 255 -30.82 -10.41 1.63
N SER A 256 -31.33 -11.63 1.84
CA SER A 256 -30.59 -12.85 1.53
C SER A 256 -30.41 -13.02 0.02
N LEU A 257 -29.25 -13.53 -0.40
CA LEU A 257 -28.93 -13.73 -1.80
C LEU A 257 -29.56 -15.01 -2.36
N GLY A 258 -30.19 -14.90 -3.53
CA GLY A 258 -30.72 -16.02 -4.29
C GLY A 258 -29.84 -16.45 -5.46
N LYS A 259 -30.32 -17.45 -6.23
CA LYS A 259 -29.69 -17.90 -7.49
C LYS A 259 -29.42 -16.74 -8.43
N ASP A 260 -30.41 -15.88 -8.66
CA ASP A 260 -30.30 -14.79 -9.61
C ASP A 260 -29.25 -13.77 -9.17
N ASP A 261 -29.11 -13.53 -7.86
CA ASP A 261 -28.07 -12.65 -7.33
C ASP A 261 -26.68 -13.26 -7.51
N PHE A 262 -26.51 -14.57 -7.30
CA PHE A 262 -25.24 -15.25 -7.55
C PHE A 262 -24.84 -15.20 -9.02
N LEU A 263 -25.79 -15.36 -9.96
CA LEU A 263 -25.53 -15.19 -11.38
C LEU A 263 -25.01 -13.79 -11.70
N ARG A 264 -25.62 -12.75 -11.10
CA ARG A 264 -25.18 -11.37 -11.24
C ARG A 264 -23.80 -11.15 -10.62
N ILE A 265 -23.52 -11.70 -9.43
CA ILE A 265 -22.21 -11.62 -8.77
C ILE A 265 -21.10 -12.26 -9.62
N LEU A 266 -21.40 -13.34 -10.35
CA LEU A 266 -20.43 -14.00 -11.23
C LEU A 266 -20.18 -13.25 -12.55
N THR A 267 -20.96 -12.22 -12.91
CA THR A 267 -20.93 -11.61 -14.25
C THR A 267 -20.82 -10.08 -14.27
N GLU A 268 -21.52 -9.38 -13.37
CA GLU A 268 -21.65 -7.92 -13.37
C GLU A 268 -20.50 -7.18 -12.66
N PRO A 269 -20.00 -7.62 -11.48
CA PRO A 269 -18.91 -6.95 -10.80
C PRO A 269 -17.66 -6.82 -11.68
N LYS A 270 -16.98 -5.66 -11.60
CA LYS A 270 -15.77 -5.40 -12.40
C LYS A 270 -14.74 -6.52 -12.28
N ASN A 271 -14.56 -7.02 -11.05
CA ASN A 271 -13.68 -8.13 -10.70
C ASN A 271 -14.50 -9.36 -10.29
N ALA A 272 -15.49 -9.76 -11.08
CA ALA A 272 -16.22 -11.00 -10.83
C ALA A 272 -15.29 -12.23 -10.84
N LEU A 273 -15.65 -13.29 -10.10
CA LEU A 273 -14.79 -14.49 -9.95
C LEU A 273 -14.43 -15.12 -11.30
N THR A 274 -15.39 -15.22 -12.22
CA THR A 274 -15.16 -15.73 -13.58
C THR A 274 -14.03 -14.97 -14.27
N ARG A 275 -13.99 -13.65 -14.17
CA ARG A 275 -12.91 -12.80 -14.71
C ARG A 275 -11.60 -13.00 -13.98
N GLN A 276 -11.63 -13.05 -12.64
CA GLN A 276 -10.43 -13.28 -11.84
C GLN A 276 -9.72 -14.58 -12.26
N TYR A 277 -10.45 -15.70 -12.32
CA TYR A 277 -9.87 -16.98 -12.73
C TYR A 277 -9.47 -17.02 -14.21
N THR A 278 -10.18 -16.31 -15.09
CA THR A 278 -9.79 -16.19 -16.50
C THR A 278 -8.44 -15.49 -16.64
N GLU A 279 -8.24 -14.37 -15.95
CA GLU A 279 -6.98 -13.63 -15.98
C GLU A 279 -5.84 -14.37 -15.23
N LEU A 280 -6.15 -15.08 -14.14
CA LEU A 280 -5.16 -15.89 -13.42
C LEU A 280 -4.61 -17.02 -14.28
N LEU A 281 -5.45 -17.80 -14.95
CA LEU A 281 -4.98 -18.89 -15.83
C LEU A 281 -4.28 -18.37 -17.09
N ALA A 282 -4.67 -17.18 -17.56
CA ALA A 282 -4.01 -16.53 -18.69
C ALA A 282 -2.53 -16.22 -18.41
N THR A 283 -2.10 -16.06 -17.15
CA THR A 283 -0.67 -15.87 -16.83
C THR A 283 0.17 -17.11 -17.13
N GLU A 284 -0.45 -18.29 -17.08
CA GLU A 284 0.17 -19.57 -17.46
C GLU A 284 -0.05 -19.91 -18.95
N GLY A 285 -0.69 -19.02 -19.72
CA GLY A 285 -0.97 -19.26 -21.15
C GLY A 285 -2.20 -20.14 -21.41
N VAL A 286 -3.06 -20.33 -20.42
CA VAL A 286 -4.34 -21.06 -20.53
C VAL A 286 -5.51 -20.08 -20.56
N GLU A 287 -6.24 -20.04 -21.67
CA GLU A 287 -7.44 -19.19 -21.81
C GLU A 287 -8.70 -20.01 -21.49
N ILE A 288 -9.46 -19.59 -20.47
CA ILE A 288 -10.75 -20.21 -20.14
C ILE A 288 -11.91 -19.33 -20.59
N GLU A 289 -13.00 -19.97 -21.04
CA GLU A 289 -14.22 -19.27 -21.45
C GLU A 289 -15.45 -19.91 -20.80
N PHE A 290 -16.10 -19.17 -19.89
CA PHE A 290 -17.33 -19.63 -19.25
C PHE A 290 -18.53 -19.46 -20.18
N SER A 291 -19.16 -20.57 -20.54
CA SER A 291 -20.46 -20.53 -21.21
C SER A 291 -21.53 -19.94 -20.27
N SER A 292 -22.53 -19.25 -20.83
CA SER A 292 -23.63 -18.68 -20.03
C SER A 292 -24.37 -19.74 -19.21
N GLY A 293 -24.53 -20.95 -19.76
CA GLY A 293 -25.12 -22.08 -19.06
C GLY A 293 -24.26 -22.56 -17.88
N ALA A 294 -22.94 -22.57 -18.01
CA ALA A 294 -22.04 -22.94 -16.92
C ALA A 294 -22.16 -21.97 -15.73
N ILE A 295 -22.20 -20.66 -16.01
CA ILE A 295 -22.35 -19.64 -14.97
C ILE A 295 -23.71 -19.78 -14.26
N GLU A 296 -24.78 -19.99 -15.02
CA GLU A 296 -26.10 -20.25 -14.43
C GLU A 296 -26.09 -21.51 -13.56
N ARG A 297 -25.43 -22.58 -14.02
CA ARG A 297 -25.30 -23.82 -13.26
C ARG A 297 -24.54 -23.62 -11.96
N LEU A 298 -23.44 -22.86 -11.97
CA LEU A 298 -22.68 -22.52 -10.77
C LEU A 298 -23.53 -21.73 -9.76
N ALA A 299 -24.33 -20.77 -10.24
CA ALA A 299 -25.24 -20.01 -9.39
C ALA A 299 -26.34 -20.88 -8.77
N VAL A 300 -26.90 -21.84 -9.53
CA VAL A 300 -27.85 -22.84 -9.01
C VAL A 300 -27.22 -23.67 -7.91
N LEU A 301 -26.04 -24.25 -8.18
CA LEU A 301 -25.34 -25.11 -7.22
C LEU A 301 -25.00 -24.36 -5.94
N ALA A 302 -24.52 -23.11 -6.02
CA ALA A 302 -24.25 -22.29 -4.84
C ALA A 302 -25.50 -22.05 -3.97
N ALA A 303 -26.64 -21.77 -4.59
CA ALA A 303 -27.91 -21.60 -3.88
C ALA A 303 -28.41 -22.92 -3.27
N GLU A 304 -28.28 -24.02 -4.00
CA GLU A 304 -28.68 -25.36 -3.53
C GLU A 304 -27.84 -25.79 -2.32
N VAL A 305 -26.52 -25.66 -2.38
CA VAL A 305 -25.61 -25.99 -1.27
C VAL A 305 -25.90 -25.12 -0.06
N ASN A 306 -26.11 -23.81 -0.23
CA ASN A 306 -26.47 -22.92 0.88
C ASN A 306 -27.83 -23.25 1.53
N SER A 307 -28.74 -23.90 0.80
CA SER A 307 -30.04 -24.32 1.35
C SER A 307 -29.99 -25.64 2.12
N HIS A 308 -29.07 -26.54 1.74
CA HIS A 308 -28.90 -27.86 2.37
C HIS A 308 -27.87 -27.86 3.51
N LEU A 309 -26.87 -26.99 3.43
CA LEU A 309 -25.81 -26.81 4.42
C LEU A 309 -25.93 -25.45 5.14
N GLU A 310 -24.87 -25.02 5.81
CA GLU A 310 -24.81 -23.68 6.39
C GLU A 310 -24.74 -22.61 5.29
N ASN A 311 -25.66 -21.65 5.35
CA ASN A 311 -25.69 -20.54 4.41
C ASN A 311 -24.58 -19.53 4.74
N ILE A 312 -23.48 -19.62 3.99
CA ILE A 312 -22.35 -18.69 4.08
C ILE A 312 -22.43 -17.54 3.04
N GLY A 313 -23.60 -17.40 2.39
CA GLY A 313 -23.88 -16.39 1.38
C GLY A 313 -23.03 -16.55 0.12
N ALA A 314 -22.58 -15.42 -0.44
CA ALA A 314 -21.77 -15.39 -1.67
C ALA A 314 -20.38 -16.03 -1.52
N ARG A 315 -19.89 -16.25 -0.29
CA ARG A 315 -18.61 -16.92 -0.05
C ARG A 315 -18.58 -18.33 -0.64
N ARG A 316 -19.74 -18.99 -0.72
CA ARG A 316 -19.91 -20.31 -1.36
C ARG A 316 -19.43 -20.34 -2.81
N LEU A 317 -19.53 -19.23 -3.53
CA LEU A 317 -19.06 -19.15 -4.92
C LEU A 317 -17.55 -19.31 -5.02
N HIS A 318 -16.79 -18.88 -4.01
CA HIS A 318 -15.33 -19.06 -4.01
C HIS A 318 -14.96 -20.54 -3.91
N THR A 319 -15.53 -21.26 -2.94
CA THR A 319 -15.19 -22.68 -2.73
C THR A 319 -15.63 -23.53 -3.93
N ILE A 320 -16.80 -23.23 -4.51
CA ILE A 320 -17.26 -23.88 -5.75
C ILE A 320 -16.32 -23.59 -6.92
N MET A 321 -15.91 -22.34 -7.12
CA MET A 321 -15.01 -21.98 -8.23
C MET A 321 -13.62 -22.59 -8.08
N GLU A 322 -13.08 -22.62 -6.87
CA GLU A 322 -11.78 -23.25 -6.59
C GLU A 322 -11.84 -24.74 -6.91
N THR A 323 -12.86 -25.43 -6.43
CA THR A 323 -13.01 -26.88 -6.67
C THR A 323 -13.25 -27.19 -8.15
N LEU A 324 -14.00 -26.35 -8.86
CA LEU A 324 -14.23 -26.50 -10.30
C LEU A 324 -12.94 -26.44 -11.12
N LEU A 325 -12.01 -25.58 -10.71
CA LEU A 325 -10.80 -25.24 -11.46
C LEU A 325 -9.53 -25.85 -10.85
N GLU A 326 -9.62 -26.59 -9.75
CA GLU A 326 -8.47 -27.16 -9.03
C GLU A 326 -7.54 -27.94 -9.95
N GLU A 327 -8.07 -28.97 -10.63
CA GLU A 327 -7.29 -29.79 -11.57
C GLU A 327 -6.74 -28.96 -12.72
N LEU A 328 -7.55 -28.05 -13.28
CA LEU A 328 -7.14 -27.22 -14.40
C LEU A 328 -6.00 -26.26 -14.01
N SER A 329 -6.07 -25.70 -12.81
CA SER A 329 -5.05 -24.83 -12.24
C SER A 329 -3.76 -25.59 -11.98
N PHE A 330 -3.85 -26.84 -11.52
CA PHE A 330 -2.70 -27.71 -11.31
C PHE A 330 -2.00 -28.10 -12.62
N GLU A 331 -2.76 -28.45 -13.67
CA GLU A 331 -2.23 -28.88 -14.97
C GLU A 331 -1.88 -27.71 -15.90
N ALA A 332 -2.24 -26.47 -15.56
CA ALA A 332 -2.09 -25.30 -16.41
C ALA A 332 -0.69 -25.12 -17.04
N PRO A 333 0.43 -25.30 -16.30
CA PRO A 333 1.77 -25.14 -16.87
C PRO A 333 2.12 -26.20 -17.93
N ASP A 334 1.54 -27.40 -17.83
CA ASP A 334 1.84 -28.54 -18.70
C ASP A 334 1.00 -28.53 -19.98
N ILE A 335 -0.20 -27.94 -19.93
CA ILE A 335 -1.15 -27.89 -21.06
C ILE A 335 -1.05 -26.61 -21.89
N ALA A 336 -0.26 -25.62 -21.43
CA ALA A 336 -0.10 -24.36 -22.13
C ALA A 336 0.63 -24.52 -23.49
N PRO A 337 0.22 -23.79 -24.55
CA PRO A 337 -0.96 -22.92 -24.62
C PRO A 337 -2.24 -23.71 -24.92
N ALA A 338 -3.30 -23.46 -24.16
CA ALA A 338 -4.60 -24.11 -24.36
C ALA A 338 -5.76 -23.10 -24.24
N LYS A 339 -6.85 -23.38 -24.96
CA LYS A 339 -8.13 -22.69 -24.80
C LYS A 339 -9.20 -23.68 -24.38
N ILE A 340 -9.77 -23.50 -23.19
CA ILE A 340 -10.63 -24.49 -22.53
C ILE A 340 -12.01 -23.88 -22.26
N PRO A 341 -13.07 -24.37 -22.94
CA PRO A 341 -14.43 -23.91 -22.67
C PRO A 341 -14.97 -24.56 -21.39
N ILE A 342 -15.47 -23.75 -20.47
CA ILE A 342 -16.17 -24.22 -19.26
C ILE A 342 -17.65 -24.34 -19.60
N THR A 343 -18.10 -25.58 -19.83
CA THR A 343 -19.50 -25.91 -20.20
C THR A 343 -20.30 -26.39 -19.00
N VAL A 344 -21.62 -26.57 -19.18
CA VAL A 344 -22.51 -27.11 -18.15
C VAL A 344 -22.09 -28.53 -17.76
N GLU A 345 -21.66 -29.32 -18.75
CA GLU A 345 -21.18 -30.69 -18.55
C GLU A 345 -19.91 -30.71 -17.71
N TYR A 346 -18.95 -29.82 -18.00
CA TYR A 346 -17.72 -29.68 -17.21
C TYR A 346 -18.03 -29.34 -15.74
N VAL A 347 -18.95 -28.39 -15.51
CA VAL A 347 -19.39 -28.02 -14.15
C VAL A 347 -20.04 -29.21 -13.43
N ASN A 348 -20.90 -29.96 -14.12
CA ASN A 348 -21.57 -31.12 -13.54
C ASN A 348 -20.61 -32.26 -13.23
N GLU A 349 -19.63 -32.51 -14.10
CA GLU A 349 -18.64 -33.57 -13.91
C GLU A 349 -17.75 -33.27 -12.71
N LYS A 350 -17.20 -32.05 -12.63
CA LYS A 350 -16.28 -31.66 -11.56
C LYS A 350 -16.94 -31.46 -10.20
N LEU A 351 -18.24 -31.14 -10.18
CA LEU A 351 -18.98 -30.89 -8.93
C LEU A 351 -20.01 -32.00 -8.61
N ALA A 352 -19.99 -33.14 -9.32
CA ALA A 352 -20.96 -34.23 -9.16
C ALA A 352 -20.97 -34.79 -7.73
N ASP A 353 -19.79 -35.12 -7.22
CA ASP A 353 -19.63 -35.77 -5.92
C ASP A 353 -20.03 -34.84 -4.77
N ILE A 354 -19.82 -33.54 -4.96
CA ILE A 354 -20.05 -32.50 -3.95
C ILE A 354 -21.52 -32.10 -3.87
N ALA A 355 -22.23 -32.14 -5.00
CA ALA A 355 -23.66 -31.85 -5.04
C ALA A 355 -24.52 -32.97 -4.42
N GLN A 356 -24.01 -34.22 -4.41
CA GLN A 356 -24.77 -35.39 -3.94
C GLN A 356 -24.43 -35.80 -2.49
N ASP A 357 -23.22 -35.54 -2.02
CA ASP A 357 -22.77 -35.92 -0.68
C ASP A 357 -22.76 -34.73 0.29
N GLN A 358 -23.76 -34.69 1.17
CA GLN A 358 -23.91 -33.63 2.18
C GLN A 358 -22.77 -33.60 3.19
N ASP A 359 -22.13 -34.73 3.46
CA ASP A 359 -21.01 -34.80 4.39
C ASP A 359 -19.74 -34.29 3.72
N LEU A 360 -19.49 -34.68 2.47
CA LEU A 360 -18.35 -34.20 1.68
C LEU A 360 -18.43 -32.68 1.45
N GLY A 361 -19.63 -32.17 1.15
CA GLY A 361 -19.88 -30.75 0.98
C GLY A 361 -19.59 -29.91 2.23
N ARG A 362 -19.65 -30.47 3.45
CA ARG A 362 -19.27 -29.75 4.69
C ARG A 362 -17.76 -29.62 4.88
N TYR A 363 -16.97 -30.53 4.31
CA TYR A 363 -15.51 -30.54 4.47
C TYR A 363 -14.80 -29.85 3.30
N ILE A 364 -15.39 -29.90 2.10
CA ILE A 364 -14.78 -29.36 0.87
C ILE A 364 -15.30 -27.97 0.53
N LEU A 365 -16.59 -27.67 0.77
CA LEU A 365 -17.21 -26.38 0.41
C LEU A 365 -17.57 -25.51 1.61
#